data_AF-A0A940TPT7-F1
#
_entry.id   AF-A0A940TPT7-F1
#
_cell.length_a   1.000
_cell.length_b   1.000
_cell.length_c   1.000
_cell.angle_alpha   90.00
_cell.angle_beta   90.00
_cell.angle_gamma   90.00
#
_symmetry.space_group_name_H-M   'P 1'
#
loop_
_entity.id
_entity.type
_entity.pdbx_description
1 polymer ?
#
loop_
_entity_poly.entity_id
_entity_poly.type
_entity_poly.pdbx_seq_one_letter_code
_entity_poly.pdbx_strand_id
1 'polypeptide(L)'
;FIAYLTKELGMPTAEAGRIFALLGFLSIFCGLPWGSLSDRIGRRYASTFGHLTLAASFLLFACYRQPLGAYLSAIIFGLTAFAIPVIIAAAVGDAVGGQLASAGFGLVTLFFGIGQVFAPFIGGWIRDTTGTFTTAFLLSTTVAILGAIFSYFLMGRPPERKNGNVVLKKMD
;
A
#
# COMPACT_ATOMS: atom_id res chain seq x y z
N PHE A 1 -10.01 -7.52 9.30
CA PHE A 1 -9.00 -8.58 9.20
C PHE A 1 -9.20 -9.69 10.24
N ILE A 2 -8.91 -9.48 11.53
CA ILE A 2 -9.09 -10.54 12.56
C ILE A 2 -10.51 -11.09 12.56
N ALA A 3 -11.52 -10.21 12.48
CA ALA A 3 -12.92 -10.62 12.39
C ALA A 3 -13.23 -11.53 11.19
N TYR A 4 -12.54 -11.37 10.06
CA TYR A 4 -12.67 -12.27 8.91
C TYR A 4 -12.09 -13.65 9.22
N LEU A 5 -10.87 -13.69 9.76
CA LEU A 5 -10.21 -14.93 10.14
C LEU A 5 -11.03 -15.72 11.17
N THR A 6 -11.60 -15.06 12.17
CA THR A 6 -12.35 -15.75 13.23
C THR A 6 -13.80 -16.03 12.85
N LYS A 7 -14.52 -15.06 12.26
CA LYS A 7 -15.97 -15.18 12.02
C LYS A 7 -16.32 -15.86 10.70
N GLU A 8 -15.44 -15.84 9.69
CA GLU A 8 -15.71 -16.46 8.39
C GLU A 8 -14.84 -17.70 8.14
N LEU A 9 -13.56 -17.63 8.49
CA LEU A 9 -12.67 -18.79 8.36
C LEU A 9 -12.71 -19.73 9.58
N GLY A 10 -13.43 -19.35 10.64
CA GLY A 10 -13.59 -20.17 11.85
C GLY A 10 -12.30 -20.38 12.64
N MET A 11 -11.26 -19.57 12.40
CA MET A 11 -9.97 -19.76 13.06
C MET A 11 -10.04 -19.40 14.55
N PRO A 12 -9.29 -20.12 15.41
CA PRO A 12 -9.07 -19.71 16.79
C PRO A 12 -8.49 -18.29 16.86
N THR A 13 -8.94 -17.48 17.82
CA THR A 13 -8.46 -16.11 18.01
C THR A 13 -6.95 -16.02 18.20
N ALA A 14 -6.35 -17.01 18.88
CA ALA A 14 -4.90 -17.11 19.05
C ALA A 14 -4.17 -17.27 17.71
N GLU A 15 -4.72 -18.04 16.79
CA GLU A 15 -4.13 -18.24 15.46
C GLU A 15 -4.29 -16.99 14.58
N ALA A 16 -5.47 -16.38 14.58
CA ALA A 16 -5.68 -15.10 13.91
C ALA A 16 -4.72 -14.01 14.43
N GLY A 17 -4.44 -14.01 15.74
CA GLY A 17 -3.45 -13.15 16.37
C GLY A 17 -2.02 -13.42 15.89
N ARG A 18 -1.63 -14.69 15.69
CA ARG A 18 -0.31 -15.06 15.14
C ARG A 18 -0.15 -14.56 13.70
N ILE A 19 -1.17 -14.70 12.86
CA ILE A 19 -1.14 -14.19 11.48
C ILE A 19 -1.00 -12.67 11.48
N PHE A 20 -1.73 -11.97 12.37
CA PHE A 20 -1.62 -10.53 12.50
C PHE A 20 -0.24 -10.08 12.99
N ALA A 21 0.34 -10.79 13.96
CA ALA A 21 1.70 -10.53 14.44
C ALA A 21 2.76 -10.76 13.35
N LEU A 22 2.63 -11.85 12.58
CA LEU A 22 3.50 -12.14 11.44
C LEU A 22 3.44 -11.02 10.39
N LEU A 23 2.23 -10.58 10.04
CA LEU A 23 2.00 -9.47 9.13
C LEU A 23 2.74 -8.21 9.60
N GLY A 24 2.56 -7.83 10.87
CA GLY A 24 3.22 -6.66 11.46
C GLY A 24 4.74 -6.79 11.49
N PHE A 25 5.27 -7.97 11.83
CA PHE A 25 6.70 -8.23 11.83
C PHE A 25 7.32 -8.08 10.42
N LEU A 26 6.69 -8.66 9.40
CA LEU A 26 7.18 -8.57 8.02
C LEU A 26 7.12 -7.14 7.49
N SER A 27 6.14 -6.35 7.93
CA SER A 27 6.02 -4.93 7.58
C SER A 27 7.17 -4.04 8.02
N ILE A 28 7.97 -4.46 9.00
CA ILE A 28 9.19 -3.73 9.39
C ILE A 28 10.19 -3.73 8.21
N PHE A 29 10.24 -4.81 7.45
CA PHE A 29 11.25 -5.01 6.41
C PHE A 29 10.84 -4.49 5.04
N CYS A 30 9.60 -4.05 4.82
CA CYS A 30 9.12 -3.71 3.48
C CYS A 30 9.75 -2.44 2.90
N GLY A 31 10.15 -1.48 3.74
CA GLY A 31 10.66 -0.18 3.28
C GLY A 31 11.97 -0.28 2.49
N LEU A 32 12.91 -1.12 2.95
CA LEU A 32 14.22 -1.30 2.32
C LEU A 32 14.16 -1.83 0.87
N PRO A 33 13.54 -2.98 0.57
CA PRO A 33 13.51 -3.52 -0.78
C PRO A 33 12.72 -2.62 -1.73
N TRP A 34 11.58 -2.08 -1.30
CA TRP A 34 10.74 -1.24 -2.15
C TRP A 34 11.31 0.15 -2.38
N GLY A 35 11.96 0.73 -1.37
CA GLY A 35 12.70 1.99 -1.51
C GLY A 35 13.86 1.84 -2.51
N SER A 36 14.69 0.81 -2.34
CA SER A 36 15.80 0.54 -3.26
C SER A 36 15.32 0.22 -4.68
N LEU A 37 14.26 -0.59 -4.80
CA LEU A 37 13.64 -0.86 -6.10
C LEU A 37 13.17 0.44 -6.74
N SER A 38 12.50 1.30 -5.98
CA SER A 38 12.00 2.60 -6.44
C SER A 38 13.08 3.56 -6.87
N ASP A 39 14.25 3.53 -6.26
CA ASP A 39 15.40 4.34 -6.69
C ASP A 39 15.94 3.83 -8.04
N ARG A 40 15.90 2.51 -8.28
CA ARG A 40 16.45 1.88 -9.50
C ARG A 40 15.53 1.96 -10.71
N ILE A 41 14.26 1.61 -10.54
CA ILE A 41 13.30 1.56 -11.66
C ILE A 41 12.45 2.83 -11.76
N GLY A 42 12.58 3.74 -10.79
CA GLY A 42 11.81 4.99 -10.71
C GLY A 42 10.53 4.86 -9.88
N ARG A 43 10.11 5.99 -9.30
CA ARG A 43 8.94 6.12 -8.40
C ARG A 43 7.66 5.55 -9.01
N ARG A 44 7.39 5.93 -10.25
CA ARG A 44 6.21 5.49 -11.04
C ARG A 44 6.05 3.98 -11.06
N TYR A 45 7.08 3.25 -11.52
CA TYR A 45 6.99 1.80 -11.70
C TYR A 45 6.98 1.08 -10.36
N ALA A 46 7.79 1.50 -9.40
CA ALA A 46 7.79 0.88 -8.07
C ALA A 46 6.46 1.06 -7.34
N SER A 47 5.85 2.25 -7.39
CA SER A 47 4.51 2.47 -6.82
C SER A 47 3.46 1.61 -7.53
N THR A 48 3.54 1.50 -8.86
CA THR A 48 2.63 0.64 -9.64
C THR A 48 2.74 -0.82 -9.22
N PHE A 49 3.95 -1.37 -9.16
CA PHE A 49 4.17 -2.75 -8.71
C PHE A 49 3.76 -2.97 -7.26
N GLY A 50 4.03 -2.02 -6.36
CA GLY A 50 3.59 -2.12 -4.96
C GLY A 50 2.08 -2.21 -4.84
N HIS A 51 1.34 -1.40 -5.59
CA HIS A 51 -0.13 -1.45 -5.62
C HIS A 51 -0.64 -2.76 -6.23
N LEU A 52 -0.01 -3.28 -7.29
CA LEU A 52 -0.37 -4.58 -7.87
C LEU A 52 -0.11 -5.75 -6.92
N THR A 53 1.00 -5.71 -6.18
CA THR A 53 1.31 -6.73 -5.16
C THR A 53 0.31 -6.68 -4.00
N LEU A 54 -0.12 -5.48 -3.57
CA LEU A 54 -1.22 -5.33 -2.60
C LEU A 54 -2.55 -5.86 -3.14
N ALA A 55 -2.88 -5.54 -4.40
CA ALA A 55 -4.08 -6.07 -5.05
C ALA A 55 -4.08 -7.61 -5.08
N ALA A 56 -2.93 -8.23 -5.40
CA ALA A 56 -2.79 -9.68 -5.37
C ALA A 56 -3.01 -10.26 -3.97
N SER A 57 -2.49 -9.62 -2.92
CA SER A 57 -2.74 -10.04 -1.53
C SER A 57 -4.22 -9.97 -1.16
N PHE A 58 -4.91 -8.87 -1.47
CA PHE A 58 -6.34 -8.75 -1.21
C PHE A 58 -7.19 -9.74 -2.01
N LEU A 59 -6.81 -9.99 -3.27
CA LEU A 59 -7.47 -10.96 -4.11
C LEU A 59 -7.30 -12.39 -3.57
N LEU A 60 -6.11 -12.73 -3.06
CA LEU A 60 -5.89 -14.01 -2.39
C LEU A 60 -6.75 -14.16 -1.13
N PHE A 61 -6.88 -13.11 -0.31
CA PHE A 61 -7.82 -13.11 0.82
C PHE A 61 -9.27 -13.36 0.39
N ALA A 62 -9.68 -12.81 -0.76
CA ALA A 62 -11.04 -12.96 -1.29
C ALA A 62 -11.30 -14.35 -1.88
N CYS A 63 -10.37 -14.87 -2.68
CA CYS A 63 -10.57 -16.09 -3.47
C CYS A 63 -10.18 -17.38 -2.74
N TYR A 64 -9.17 -17.35 -1.87
CA TYR A 64 -8.65 -18.55 -1.22
C TYR A 64 -8.95 -18.55 0.28
N ARG A 65 -10.18 -18.97 0.60
CA ARG A 65 -10.74 -19.00 1.96
C ARG A 65 -10.28 -20.22 2.76
N GLN A 66 -8.97 -20.43 2.84
CA GLN A 66 -8.35 -21.48 3.65
C GLN A 66 -7.20 -20.89 4.49
N PRO A 67 -6.79 -21.56 5.58
CA PRO A 67 -5.70 -21.08 6.43
C PRO A 67 -4.43 -20.73 5.66
N LEU A 68 -4.02 -21.58 4.73
CA LEU A 68 -2.85 -21.34 3.90
C LEU A 68 -2.96 -20.03 3.09
N GLY A 69 -4.13 -19.70 2.55
CA GLY A 69 -4.36 -18.42 1.85
C GLY A 69 -4.23 -17.22 2.76
N ALA A 70 -4.73 -17.33 3.99
CA ALA A 70 -4.60 -16.27 4.97
C ALA A 70 -3.13 -15.99 5.31
N TYR A 71 -2.32 -17.03 5.50
CA TYR A 71 -0.87 -16.89 5.72
C TYR A 71 -0.17 -16.28 4.51
N LEU A 72 -0.37 -16.82 3.31
CA LEU A 72 0.27 -16.32 2.09
C LEU A 72 -0.10 -14.85 1.83
N SER A 73 -1.38 -14.52 1.94
CA SER A 73 -1.86 -13.15 1.76
C SER A 73 -1.27 -12.21 2.80
N ALA A 74 -1.20 -12.63 4.07
CA ALA A 74 -0.60 -11.84 5.15
C ALA A 74 0.91 -11.63 4.96
N ILE A 75 1.64 -12.62 4.43
CA ILE A 75 3.07 -12.49 4.11
C ILE A 75 3.28 -11.47 2.99
N ILE A 76 2.53 -11.60 1.89
CA ILE A 76 2.61 -10.67 0.75
C ILE A 76 2.21 -9.25 1.19
N PHE A 77 1.13 -9.13 1.96
CA PHE A 77 0.70 -7.85 2.52
C PHE A 77 1.78 -7.26 3.42
N GLY A 78 2.27 -8.04 4.39
CA GLY A 78 3.29 -7.62 5.34
C GLY A 78 4.51 -7.06 4.63
N LEU A 79 5.04 -7.75 3.62
CA LEU A 79 6.20 -7.34 2.84
C LEU A 79 5.95 -6.15 1.90
N THR A 80 4.72 -5.64 1.79
CA THR A 80 4.34 -4.59 0.82
C THR A 80 3.61 -3.40 1.43
N ALA A 81 2.97 -3.54 2.60
CA ALA A 81 2.03 -2.57 3.15
C ALA A 81 2.61 -1.15 3.27
N PHE A 82 3.85 -1.02 3.77
CA PHE A 82 4.51 0.29 3.89
C PHE A 82 5.44 0.63 2.70
N ALA A 83 5.42 -0.16 1.62
CA ALA A 83 6.13 0.19 0.38
C ALA A 83 5.62 1.51 -0.21
N ILE A 84 4.29 1.66 -0.29
CA ILE A 84 3.65 2.81 -0.93
C ILE A 84 3.96 4.13 -0.19
N PRO A 85 3.78 4.24 1.14
CA PRO A 85 4.18 5.43 1.88
C PRO A 85 5.66 5.79 1.70
N VAL A 86 6.55 4.79 1.69
CA VAL A 86 8.00 5.01 1.49
C VAL A 86 8.28 5.60 0.11
N ILE A 87 7.66 5.04 -0.94
CA ILE A 87 7.83 5.52 -2.32
C ILE A 87 7.24 6.93 -2.49
N ILE A 88 6.08 7.18 -1.88
CA ILE A 88 5.42 8.49 -1.90
C ILE A 88 6.26 9.54 -1.17
N ALA A 89 6.82 9.21 -0.01
CA ALA A 89 7.69 10.13 0.74
C ALA A 89 8.89 10.56 -0.11
N ALA A 90 9.53 9.61 -0.79
CA ALA A 90 10.63 9.89 -1.69
C ALA A 90 10.18 10.76 -2.89
N ALA A 91 9.04 10.43 -3.51
CA ALA A 91 8.52 11.18 -4.64
C ALA A 91 8.08 12.60 -4.30
N VAL A 92 7.53 12.82 -3.10
CA VAL A 92 7.23 14.16 -2.60
C VAL A 92 8.54 14.95 -2.43
N GLY A 93 9.56 14.35 -1.82
CA GLY A 93 10.89 14.96 -1.72
C GLY A 93 11.48 15.33 -3.08
N ASP A 94 11.34 14.45 -4.07
CA ASP A 94 11.78 14.68 -5.45
C ASP A 94 11.01 15.85 -6.12
N ALA A 95 9.73 16.06 -5.76
CA ALA A 95 8.86 17.05 -6.39
C ALA A 95 8.94 18.45 -5.77
N VAL A 96 8.99 18.55 -4.43
CA VAL A 96 8.97 19.85 -3.71
C VAL A 96 10.32 20.25 -3.13
N GLY A 97 11.34 19.39 -3.23
CA GLY A 97 12.65 19.60 -2.64
C GLY A 97 12.68 19.32 -1.13
N GLY A 98 13.88 19.09 -0.60
CA GLY A 98 14.07 18.62 0.79
C GLY A 98 13.49 19.55 1.86
N GLN A 99 13.46 20.86 1.62
CA GLN A 99 12.98 21.86 2.59
C GLN A 99 11.45 21.79 2.80
N LEU A 100 10.69 21.42 1.77
CA LEU A 100 9.23 21.29 1.82
C LEU A 100 8.75 19.84 1.88
N ALA A 101 9.66 18.87 1.82
CA ALA A 101 9.33 17.45 1.76
C ALA A 101 8.47 16.98 2.94
N SER A 102 8.79 17.42 4.15
CA SER A 102 8.03 17.08 5.36
C SER A 102 6.62 17.66 5.34
N ALA A 103 6.46 18.92 4.93
CA ALA A 103 5.17 19.58 4.81
C ALA A 103 4.31 18.92 3.70
N GLY A 104 4.90 18.65 2.54
CA GLY A 104 4.24 17.96 1.44
C GLY A 104 3.80 16.54 1.83
N PHE A 105 4.67 15.78 2.51
CA PHE A 105 4.34 14.42 2.93
C PHE A 105 3.31 14.42 4.07
N GLY A 106 3.33 15.44 4.93
CA GLY A 106 2.29 15.68 5.93
C GLY A 106 0.91 15.86 5.30
N LEU A 107 0.80 16.64 4.22
CA LEU A 107 -0.44 16.80 3.48
C LEU A 107 -0.93 15.47 2.87
N VAL A 108 -0.03 14.67 2.29
CA VAL A 108 -0.41 13.34 1.77
C VAL A 108 -0.88 12.42 2.91
N THR A 109 -0.22 12.47 4.06
CA THR A 109 -0.58 11.67 5.24
C THR A 109 -1.96 12.07 5.79
N LEU A 110 -2.37 13.34 5.67
CA LEU A 110 -3.72 13.77 6.04
C LEU A 110 -4.79 13.06 5.20
N PHE A 111 -4.62 13.00 3.88
CA PHE A 111 -5.54 12.26 3.01
C PHE A 111 -5.52 10.76 3.28
N PHE A 112 -4.34 10.20 3.58
CA PHE A 112 -4.22 8.81 4.01
C PHE A 112 -5.00 8.55 5.32
N GLY A 113 -4.92 9.46 6.28
CA GLY A 113 -5.66 9.41 7.54
C GLY A 113 -7.17 9.42 7.36
N ILE A 114 -7.69 10.24 6.45
CA ILE A 114 -9.11 10.24 6.06
C ILE A 114 -9.52 8.84 5.58
N GLY A 115 -8.73 8.24 4.70
CA GLY A 115 -8.96 6.87 4.25
C GLY A 115 -8.97 5.84 5.39
N GLN A 116 -8.05 5.96 6.35
CA GLN A 116 -7.99 5.08 7.53
C GLN A 116 -9.21 5.19 8.44
N VAL A 117 -9.85 6.36 8.53
CA VAL A 117 -11.08 6.55 9.30
C VAL A 117 -12.27 5.90 8.61
N PHE A 118 -12.41 6.11 7.30
CA PHE A 118 -13.58 5.59 6.57
C PHE A 118 -13.48 4.11 6.21
N ALA A 119 -12.28 3.57 5.99
CA ALA A 119 -12.11 2.20 5.53
C ALA A 119 -12.70 1.13 6.48
N PRO A 120 -12.50 1.17 7.82
CA PRO A 120 -13.14 0.22 8.73
C PRO A 120 -14.66 0.33 8.74
N PHE A 121 -15.19 1.57 8.67
CA PHE A 121 -16.64 1.81 8.62
C PHE A 121 -17.26 1.19 7.36
N ILE A 122 -16.67 1.47 6.18
CA ILE A 122 -17.11 0.88 4.91
C ILE A 122 -16.97 -0.64 4.93
N GLY A 123 -15.86 -1.17 5.44
CA GLY A 123 -15.64 -2.62 5.55
C GLY A 123 -16.64 -3.33 6.47
N GLY A 124 -17.01 -2.71 7.58
CA GLY A 124 -18.06 -3.19 8.48
C GLY A 124 -19.43 -3.14 7.83
N TRP A 125 -19.79 -2.01 7.22
CA TRP A 125 -21.07 -1.84 6.53
C TRP A 125 -21.25 -2.84 5.37
N ILE A 126 -20.19 -3.10 4.60
CA ILE A 126 -20.20 -4.16 3.56
C ILE A 126 -20.44 -5.53 4.18
N ARG A 127 -19.82 -5.83 5.33
CA ARG A 127 -20.03 -7.10 6.02
C ARG A 127 -21.46 -7.26 6.54
N ASP A 128 -22.05 -6.19 7.04
CA ASP A 128 -23.40 -6.20 7.61
C ASP A 128 -24.46 -6.36 6.50
N THR A 129 -24.22 -5.79 5.32
CA THR A 129 -25.14 -5.85 4.18
C THR A 129 -24.98 -7.11 3.32
N THR A 130 -23.76 -7.54 3.04
CA THR A 130 -23.50 -8.70 2.16
C THR A 130 -23.35 -10.02 2.91
N GLY A 131 -23.17 -9.98 4.24
CA GLY A 131 -22.92 -11.16 5.06
C GLY A 131 -21.49 -11.69 4.98
N THR A 132 -20.58 -11.10 4.18
CA THR A 132 -19.18 -11.53 4.06
C THR A 132 -18.19 -10.37 3.94
N PHE A 133 -16.97 -10.55 4.44
CA PHE A 133 -15.83 -9.66 4.22
C PHE A 133 -15.20 -9.81 2.84
N THR A 134 -15.55 -10.85 2.09
CA THR A 134 -14.98 -11.09 0.75
C THR A 134 -15.22 -9.91 -0.18
N THR A 135 -16.42 -9.32 -0.14
CA THR A 135 -16.75 -8.14 -0.96
C THR A 135 -15.89 -6.93 -0.56
N ALA A 136 -15.55 -6.79 0.72
CA ALA A 136 -14.66 -5.73 1.18
C ALA A 136 -13.21 -5.95 0.70
N PHE A 137 -12.75 -7.20 0.63
CA PHE A 137 -11.45 -7.52 0.03
C PHE A 137 -11.43 -7.28 -1.48
N LEU A 138 -12.49 -7.66 -2.20
CA LEU A 138 -12.61 -7.37 -3.64
C LEU A 138 -12.62 -5.86 -3.91
N LEU A 139 -13.35 -5.09 -3.11
CA LEU A 139 -13.30 -3.62 -3.18
C LEU A 139 -11.89 -3.10 -2.95
N SER A 140 -11.17 -3.63 -1.96
CA SER A 140 -9.78 -3.26 -1.67
C SER A 140 -8.86 -3.60 -2.84
N THR A 141 -9.05 -4.76 -3.51
CA THR A 141 -8.36 -5.13 -4.74
C THR A 141 -8.62 -4.11 -5.84
N THR A 142 -9.88 -3.73 -6.09
CA THR A 142 -10.22 -2.73 -7.12
C THR A 142 -9.58 -1.39 -6.83
N VAL A 143 -9.63 -0.92 -5.58
CA VAL A 143 -8.99 0.35 -5.17
C VAL A 143 -7.47 0.28 -5.34
N ALA A 144 -6.84 -0.85 -5.01
CA ALA A 144 -5.41 -1.05 -5.22
C ALA A 144 -5.04 -1.03 -6.71
N ILE A 145 -5.85 -1.66 -7.57
CA ILE A 145 -5.65 -1.60 -9.04
C ILE A 145 -5.79 -0.16 -9.55
N LEU A 146 -6.80 0.60 -9.08
CA LEU A 146 -6.93 2.01 -9.41
C LEU A 146 -5.71 2.81 -8.94
N GLY A 147 -5.20 2.54 -7.75
CA GLY A 147 -3.94 3.12 -7.25
C GLY A 147 -2.73 2.80 -8.13
N ALA A 148 -2.66 1.59 -8.68
CA ALA A 148 -1.63 1.21 -9.65
C ALA A 148 -1.77 2.01 -10.96
N ILE A 149 -2.99 2.13 -11.48
CA ILE A 149 -3.30 2.92 -12.69
C ILE A 149 -2.93 4.39 -12.47
N PHE A 150 -3.37 5.01 -11.37
CA PHE A 150 -3.03 6.39 -11.05
C PHE A 150 -1.53 6.58 -10.85
N SER A 151 -0.86 5.67 -10.16
CA SER A 151 0.60 5.70 -9.99
C SER A 151 1.30 5.64 -11.34
N TYR A 152 0.80 4.82 -12.27
CA TYR A 152 1.36 4.73 -13.60
C TYR A 152 1.15 6.01 -14.42
N PHE A 153 -0.04 6.62 -14.40
CA PHE A 153 -0.30 7.79 -15.25
C PHE A 153 0.15 9.12 -14.67
N LEU A 154 0.03 9.31 -13.35
CA LEU A 154 0.22 10.61 -12.69
C LEU A 154 1.59 10.79 -12.06
N MET A 155 2.30 9.70 -11.75
CA MET A 155 3.62 9.82 -11.11
C MET A 155 4.68 10.13 -12.17
N GLY A 156 5.20 11.37 -12.12
CA GLY A 156 6.22 11.87 -13.04
C GLY A 156 7.52 11.04 -13.01
N ARG A 157 8.25 11.04 -14.13
CA ARG A 157 9.59 10.43 -14.19
C ARG A 157 10.51 11.19 -13.25
N PRO A 158 11.46 10.51 -12.55
CA PRO A 158 12.42 11.20 -11.71
C PRO A 158 13.16 12.26 -12.53
N PRO A 159 13.44 13.45 -11.97
CA PRO A 159 14.27 14.43 -12.65
C PRO A 159 15.61 13.78 -12.97
N GLU A 160 16.02 13.84 -14.23
CA GLU A 160 17.32 13.35 -14.68
C GLU A 160 18.39 14.08 -13.86
N ARG A 161 19.11 13.36 -12.98
CA ARG A 161 20.28 13.90 -12.29
C ARG A 161 21.38 14.11 -13.33
N LYS A 162 21.32 15.23 -14.06
CA LYS A 162 22.48 15.74 -14.79
C LYS A 162 23.45 16.34 -13.78
N ASN A 163 24.57 15.65 -13.57
CA ASN A 163 25.83 16.12 -12.98
C ASN A 163 25.73 17.38 -12.12
N GLY A 164 25.43 17.22 -10.82
CA GLY A 164 25.85 18.12 -9.73
C GLY A 164 25.47 19.60 -9.76
N ASN A 165 24.89 20.12 -10.84
CA ASN A 165 24.65 21.53 -11.04
C ASN A 165 23.16 21.72 -11.38
N VAL A 166 22.47 22.42 -10.48
CA VAL A 166 21.14 22.95 -10.70
C VAL A 166 21.23 23.97 -11.84
N VAL A 167 20.88 23.56 -13.06
CA VAL A 167 20.64 24.52 -14.15
C VAL A 167 19.24 25.07 -13.95
N LEU A 168 19.15 26.25 -13.35
CA LEU A 168 17.94 27.06 -13.40
C LEU A 168 17.62 27.31 -14.89
N LYS A 169 16.47 26.79 -15.34
CA LYS A 169 15.91 27.12 -16.64
C LYS A 169 15.68 28.63 -16.66
N LYS A 170 16.57 29.37 -17.33
CA LYS A 170 16.31 30.78 -17.66
C LYS A 170 15.04 30.81 -18.53
N MET A 171 14.09 31.62 -18.09
CA MET A 171 12.94 32.03 -18.90
C MET A 171 13.45 33.17 -19.78
N ASP A 172 13.56 32.91 -21.08
CA ASP A 172 13.53 33.93 -22.12
C ASP A 172 12.13 33.90 -22.76
#